data_AF-A0A661ZR98-F1
#
_entry.id   AF-A0A661ZR98-F1
#
_cell.length_a   1.000
_cell.length_b   1.000
_cell.length_c   1.000
_cell.angle_alpha   90.00
_cell.angle_beta   90.00
_cell.angle_gamma   90.00
#
_symmetry.space_group_name_H-M   'P 1'
#
loop_
_entity.id
_entity.type
_entity.pdbx_description
1 polymer ?
#
loop_
_entity_poly.entity_id
_entity_poly.type
_entity_poly.pdbx_seq_one_letter_code
_entity_poly.pdbx_strand_id
1 'polypeptide(L)'
;MVPSITQGVEMKDKGGLYLNLFDAHPPFQIDGNFGATSGITEMLLQSHLRDENGDYFQDILPALPSALSNGSISGILGRGAFEISIEWENEALISVEVKSLAGNKLNLRYNGKLISQETTKGEILSFIPTDFKDLLNL
;
A
#
# COMPACT_ATOMS: atom_id res chain seq x y z
N MET A 1 -11.85 -2.49 11.90
CA MET A 1 -12.27 -1.65 13.04
C MET A 1 -13.76 -1.44 12.97
N VAL A 2 -14.50 -1.80 14.01
CA VAL A 2 -15.95 -1.54 14.10
C VAL A 2 -16.17 -0.76 15.40
N PRO A 3 -16.98 0.31 15.39
CA PRO A 3 -17.37 1.00 16.61
C PRO A 3 -18.02 0.04 17.61
N SER A 4 -17.61 0.10 18.88
CA SER A 4 -18.30 -0.61 19.95
C SER A 4 -19.62 0.10 20.23
N ILE A 5 -20.73 -0.57 19.97
CA ILE A 5 -22.10 -0.01 20.07
C ILE A 5 -22.56 0.13 21.54
N THR A 6 -21.72 -0.22 22.51
CA THR A 6 -22.12 -0.31 23.92
C THR A 6 -21.69 0.93 24.71
N GLN A 7 -22.63 1.61 25.37
CA GLN A 7 -22.39 2.85 26.13
C GLN A 7 -21.64 2.64 27.47
N GLY A 8 -21.42 1.38 27.90
CA GLY A 8 -20.79 1.05 29.17
C GLY A 8 -19.27 0.89 29.09
N VAL A 9 -18.55 1.35 30.11
CA VAL A 9 -17.08 1.20 30.27
C VAL A 9 -16.65 -0.22 30.68
N GLU A 10 -17.58 -1.15 30.90
CA GLU A 10 -17.25 -2.57 31.09
C GLU A 10 -16.95 -3.25 29.76
N MET A 11 -15.77 -2.94 29.22
CA MET A 11 -15.22 -3.56 28.04
C MET A 11 -14.16 -4.58 28.46
N LYS A 12 -14.56 -5.62 29.18
CA LYS A 12 -13.67 -6.76 29.44
C LYS A 12 -13.47 -7.48 28.10
N ASP A 13 -12.25 -7.39 27.56
CA ASP A 13 -11.76 -8.20 26.44
C ASP A 13 -12.39 -7.94 25.04
N LYS A 14 -12.92 -6.74 24.77
CA LYS A 14 -13.45 -6.38 23.44
C LYS A 14 -12.69 -5.21 22.82
N GLY A 15 -11.85 -5.51 21.84
CA GLY A 15 -11.18 -4.51 21.00
C GLY A 15 -12.14 -3.80 20.03
N GLY A 16 -11.85 -2.55 19.65
CA GLY A 16 -12.69 -1.83 18.68
C GLY A 16 -12.44 -0.32 18.64
N LEU A 17 -13.46 0.44 18.23
CA LEU A 17 -13.42 1.91 18.26
C LEU A 17 -14.42 2.48 19.26
N TYR A 18 -14.04 3.55 19.94
CA TYR A 18 -14.97 4.48 20.57
C TYR A 18 -15.75 5.28 19.52
N LEU A 19 -16.79 6.00 19.93
CA LEU A 19 -17.61 6.85 19.03
C LEU A 19 -16.81 7.99 18.38
N ASN A 20 -15.71 8.43 19.01
CA ASN A 20 -14.77 9.40 18.45
C ASN A 20 -13.69 8.76 17.56
N LEU A 21 -13.84 7.48 17.20
CA LEU A 21 -12.91 6.69 16.39
C LEU A 21 -11.54 6.42 17.02
N PHE A 22 -11.39 6.66 18.32
CA PHE A 22 -10.20 6.22 19.03
C PHE A 22 -10.22 4.70 19.22
N ASP A 23 -9.08 4.10 18.99
CA ASP A 23 -8.88 2.68 19.21
C ASP A 23 -9.01 2.33 20.70
N ALA A 24 -9.59 1.17 20.92
CA ALA A 24 -9.91 0.64 22.22
C ALA A 24 -9.29 -0.75 22.34
N HIS A 25 -8.18 -0.86 23.07
CA HIS A 25 -7.74 -2.11 23.70
C HIS A 25 -8.64 -2.49 24.90
N PRO A 26 -9.67 -1.67 25.18
CA PRO A 26 -9.90 -0.86 26.38
C PRO A 26 -8.76 -0.74 27.42
N PRO A 27 -8.54 0.47 28.01
CA PRO A 27 -9.10 1.77 27.61
C PRO A 27 -8.49 2.26 26.27
N PHE A 28 -8.56 3.57 25.98
CA PHE A 28 -7.92 4.16 24.81
C PHE A 28 -6.44 3.82 24.71
N GLN A 29 -6.03 3.27 23.56
CA GLN A 29 -4.65 3.19 23.11
C GLN A 29 -4.58 3.63 21.64
N ILE A 30 -3.55 4.40 21.27
CA ILE A 30 -3.46 5.01 19.93
C ILE A 30 -2.80 4.08 18.90
N ASP A 31 -2.19 3.00 19.37
CA ASP A 31 -1.45 2.04 18.55
C ASP A 31 -2.36 1.36 17.52
N GLY A 32 -3.59 0.98 17.85
CA GLY A 32 -4.52 0.41 16.87
C GLY A 32 -4.95 1.40 15.79
N ASN A 33 -5.07 2.70 16.07
CA ASN A 33 -5.33 3.72 15.04
C ASN A 33 -4.19 3.79 14.02
N PHE A 34 -2.94 3.91 14.50
CA PHE A 34 -1.78 3.95 13.62
C PHE A 34 -1.54 2.62 12.91
N GLY A 35 -1.77 1.51 13.60
CA GLY A 35 -1.70 0.17 13.03
C GLY A 35 -2.72 -0.05 11.91
N ALA A 36 -3.95 0.43 12.07
CA ALA A 36 -4.97 0.35 11.02
C ALA A 36 -4.58 1.14 9.77
N THR A 37 -4.09 2.37 9.92
CA THR A 37 -3.58 3.16 8.80
C THR A 37 -2.42 2.46 8.10
N SER A 38 -1.43 1.96 8.86
CA SER A 38 -0.31 1.22 8.28
C SER A 38 -0.75 -0.05 7.58
N GLY A 39 -1.70 -0.80 8.16
CA GLY A 39 -2.21 -2.05 7.60
C GLY A 39 -2.95 -1.83 6.29
N ILE A 40 -3.77 -0.77 6.19
CA ILE A 40 -4.43 -0.41 4.92
C ILE A 40 -3.39 -0.04 3.85
N THR A 41 -2.36 0.74 4.22
CA THR A 41 -1.27 1.07 3.28
C THR A 41 -0.54 -0.18 2.80
N GLU A 42 -0.18 -1.11 3.69
CA GLU A 42 0.53 -2.36 3.35
C GLU A 42 -0.33 -3.37 2.56
N MET A 43 -1.66 -3.22 2.53
CA MET A 43 -2.53 -3.98 1.60
C MET A 43 -2.39 -3.49 0.15
N LEU A 44 -2.12 -2.19 -0.03
CA LEU A 44 -2.09 -1.51 -1.33
C LEU A 44 -0.68 -1.34 -1.90
N LEU A 45 0.33 -1.18 -1.04
CA LEU A 45 1.73 -1.05 -1.42
C LEU A 45 2.63 -1.71 -0.36
N GLN A 46 3.52 -2.60 -0.79
CA GLN A 46 4.63 -3.06 0.05
C GLN A 46 5.96 -2.64 -0.58
N SER A 47 6.96 -2.32 0.25
CA SER A 47 8.27 -1.89 -0.26
C SER A 47 9.45 -2.37 0.58
N HIS A 48 9.30 -3.49 1.29
CA HIS A 48 10.31 -3.97 2.24
C HIS A 48 11.29 -5.00 1.62
N LEU A 49 10.91 -5.65 0.52
CA LEU A 49 11.76 -6.59 -0.20
C LEU A 49 12.79 -5.86 -1.07
N ARG A 50 13.94 -6.51 -1.28
CA ARG A 50 15.05 -5.97 -2.06
C ARG A 50 15.53 -6.96 -3.10
N ASP A 51 16.06 -6.45 -4.21
CA ASP A 51 16.82 -7.25 -5.17
C ASP A 51 18.24 -7.56 -4.65
N GLU A 52 19.01 -8.29 -5.46
CA GLU A 52 20.39 -8.68 -5.14
C GLU A 52 21.36 -7.50 -4.97
N ASN A 53 21.04 -6.34 -5.56
CA ASN A 53 21.85 -5.12 -5.48
C ASN A 53 21.42 -4.23 -4.30
N GLY A 54 20.35 -4.60 -3.59
CA GLY A 54 19.83 -3.88 -2.44
C GLY A 54 18.76 -2.84 -2.78
N ASP A 55 18.32 -2.75 -4.04
CA ASP A 55 17.25 -1.84 -4.47
C ASP A 55 15.88 -2.38 -4.05
N TYR A 56 15.00 -1.50 -3.60
CA TYR A 56 13.70 -1.89 -3.07
C TYR A 56 12.69 -2.20 -4.19
N PHE A 57 11.97 -3.30 -4.04
CA PHE A 57 10.76 -3.56 -4.81
C PHE A 57 9.61 -2.66 -4.35
N GLN A 58 8.79 -2.21 -5.29
CA GLN A 58 7.50 -1.56 -5.05
C GLN A 58 6.41 -2.54 -5.48
N ASP A 59 5.83 -3.23 -4.51
CA ASP A 59 4.77 -4.22 -4.73
C ASP A 59 3.41 -3.56 -4.77
N ILE A 60 2.79 -3.54 -5.94
CA ILE A 60 1.51 -2.88 -6.21
C ILE A 60 0.36 -3.85 -5.95
N LEU A 61 -0.61 -3.41 -5.14
CA LEU A 61 -1.81 -4.17 -4.75
C LEU A 61 -1.52 -5.60 -4.25
N PRO A 62 -0.53 -5.81 -3.36
CA PRO A 62 -0.09 -7.16 -2.97
C PRO A 62 -1.15 -7.95 -2.20
N ALA A 63 -2.09 -7.27 -1.55
CA ALA A 63 -3.16 -7.88 -0.76
C ALA A 63 -4.46 -7.07 -0.83
N LEU A 64 -4.84 -6.60 -2.03
CA LEU A 64 -6.08 -5.84 -2.25
C LEU A 64 -7.31 -6.64 -1.77
N PRO A 65 -8.06 -6.16 -0.77
CA PRO A 65 -9.25 -6.86 -0.30
C PRO A 65 -10.40 -6.72 -1.31
N SER A 66 -11.17 -7.79 -1.55
CA SER A 66 -12.37 -7.73 -2.42
C SER A 66 -13.43 -6.71 -1.97
N ALA A 67 -13.45 -6.34 -0.68
CA ALA A 67 -14.31 -5.27 -0.16
C ALA A 67 -13.95 -3.86 -0.68
N LEU A 68 -12.73 -3.70 -1.21
CA LEU A 68 -12.23 -2.50 -1.88
C LEU A 68 -12.05 -2.77 -3.38
N SER A 69 -13.08 -3.28 -4.05
CA SER A 69 -12.98 -3.71 -5.46
C SER A 69 -12.59 -2.58 -6.43
N ASN A 70 -12.90 -1.33 -6.09
CA ASN A 70 -12.61 -0.15 -6.90
C ASN A 70 -12.06 0.97 -6.01
N GLY A 71 -11.10 1.73 -6.49
CA GLY A 71 -10.58 2.88 -5.74
C GLY A 71 -9.28 3.43 -6.28
N SER A 72 -8.76 4.41 -5.55
CA SER A 72 -7.44 4.97 -5.80
C SER A 72 -6.78 5.40 -4.49
N ILE A 73 -5.46 5.47 -4.51
CA ILE A 73 -4.63 6.02 -3.43
C ILE A 73 -3.50 6.84 -4.06
N SER A 74 -3.13 7.95 -3.44
CA SER A 74 -2.08 8.84 -3.96
C SER A 74 -1.20 9.38 -2.85
N GLY A 75 0.04 9.74 -3.21
CA GLY A 75 1.01 10.35 -2.29
C GLY A 75 1.61 9.39 -1.26
N ILE A 76 1.42 8.07 -1.40
CA ILE A 76 2.05 7.10 -0.51
C ILE A 76 3.53 6.93 -0.85
N LEU A 77 4.35 6.72 0.17
CA LEU A 77 5.81 6.64 0.02
C LEU A 77 6.29 5.20 0.03
N GLY A 78 6.98 4.82 -1.03
CA GLY A 78 7.76 3.59 -1.14
C GLY A 78 9.21 3.80 -0.67
N ARG A 79 9.80 2.77 -0.06
CA ARG A 79 11.25 2.77 0.22
C ARG A 79 12.04 2.89 -1.08
N GLY A 80 13.21 3.52 -1.02
CA GLY A 80 13.92 3.96 -2.24
C GLY A 80 13.50 5.35 -2.72
N ALA A 81 12.73 6.10 -1.89
CA ALA A 81 12.32 7.47 -2.15
C ALA A 81 11.44 7.60 -3.41
N PHE A 82 10.37 6.79 -3.46
CA PHE A 82 9.34 6.86 -4.48
C PHE A 82 8.03 7.36 -3.87
N GLU A 83 7.39 8.33 -4.52
CA GLU A 83 6.00 8.73 -4.24
C GLU A 83 5.11 8.03 -5.28
N ILE A 84 4.10 7.29 -4.83
CA ILE A 84 3.32 6.38 -5.66
C ILE A 84 1.83 6.74 -5.58
N SER A 85 1.17 6.71 -6.73
CA SER A 85 -0.29 6.75 -6.84
C SER A 85 -0.78 5.53 -7.61
N ILE A 86 -1.84 4.88 -7.14
CA ILE A 86 -2.38 3.63 -7.69
C ILE A 86 -3.88 3.79 -7.89
N GLU A 87 -4.38 3.35 -9.04
CA GLU A 87 -5.81 3.25 -9.34
C GLU A 87 -6.16 1.82 -9.71
N TRP A 88 -7.32 1.34 -9.25
CA TRP A 88 -7.79 -0.01 -9.52
C TRP A 88 -9.32 -0.05 -9.68
N GLU A 89 -9.77 -1.01 -10.48
CA GLU A 89 -11.18 -1.27 -10.73
C GLU A 89 -11.37 -2.78 -10.92
N ASN A 90 -12.50 -3.30 -10.45
CA ASN A 90 -12.84 -4.73 -10.50
C ASN A 90 -11.70 -5.63 -9.95
N GLU A 91 -11.13 -5.22 -8.82
CA GLU A 91 -10.01 -5.90 -8.13
C GLU A 91 -8.71 -5.95 -8.94
N ALA A 92 -8.58 -5.16 -10.01
CA ALA A 92 -7.42 -5.14 -10.89
C ALA A 92 -6.83 -3.73 -11.03
N LEU A 93 -5.49 -3.66 -11.15
CA LEU A 93 -4.77 -2.42 -11.46
C LEU A 93 -5.32 -1.78 -12.74
N ILE A 94 -5.49 -0.46 -12.71
CA ILE A 94 -5.79 0.38 -13.87
C ILE A 94 -4.57 1.21 -14.24
N SER A 95 -3.96 1.85 -13.26
CA SER A 95 -2.75 2.64 -13.46
C SER A 95 -1.92 2.75 -12.19
N VAL A 96 -0.62 2.97 -12.37
CA VAL A 96 0.29 3.36 -11.29
C VAL A 96 1.20 4.48 -11.79
N GLU A 97 1.24 5.57 -11.05
CA GLU A 97 2.18 6.67 -11.25
C GLU A 97 3.26 6.61 -10.17
N VAL A 98 4.52 6.72 -10.59
CA VAL A 98 5.69 6.71 -9.72
C VAL A 98 6.50 7.96 -9.96
N LYS A 99 6.69 8.75 -8.91
CA LYS A 99 7.60 9.89 -8.90
C LYS A 99 8.88 9.52 -8.14
N SER A 100 10.01 9.60 -8.82
CA SER A 100 11.32 9.35 -8.23
C SER A 100 11.82 10.58 -7.48
N LEU A 101 11.90 10.53 -6.15
CA LEU A 101 12.32 11.67 -5.34
C LEU A 101 13.85 11.80 -5.24
N ALA A 102 14.58 10.72 -5.54
CA ALA A 102 16.03 10.66 -5.40
C ALA A 102 16.78 10.13 -6.63
N GLY A 103 16.10 9.61 -7.67
CA GLY A 103 16.76 9.02 -8.83
C GLY A 103 17.32 7.62 -8.58
N ASN A 104 16.72 6.85 -7.66
CA ASN A 104 17.11 5.46 -7.44
C ASN A 104 16.53 4.54 -8.53
N LYS A 105 17.08 3.34 -8.67
CA LYS A 105 16.52 2.33 -9.57
C LYS A 105 15.12 1.94 -9.11
N LEU A 106 14.17 1.97 -10.04
CA LEU A 106 12.78 1.57 -9.81
C LEU A 106 12.63 0.08 -10.14
N ASN A 107 12.18 -0.71 -9.16
CA ASN A 107 11.75 -2.09 -9.35
C ASN A 107 10.26 -2.20 -8.99
N LEU A 108 9.36 -2.18 -9.97
CA LEU A 108 7.92 -2.16 -9.79
C LEU A 108 7.32 -3.56 -10.05
N ARG A 109 6.62 -4.14 -9.08
CA ARG A 109 6.02 -5.47 -9.19
C ARG A 109 4.50 -5.42 -9.12
N TYR A 110 3.85 -6.18 -9.99
CA TYR A 110 2.42 -6.39 -9.97
C TYR A 110 2.10 -7.79 -10.49
N ASN A 111 1.30 -8.55 -9.74
CA ASN A 111 0.85 -9.90 -10.09
C ASN A 111 1.98 -10.84 -10.58
N GLY A 112 3.11 -10.86 -9.85
CA GLY A 112 4.28 -11.68 -10.16
C GLY A 112 5.16 -11.19 -11.33
N LYS A 113 4.82 -10.07 -11.95
CA LYS A 113 5.57 -9.46 -13.06
C LYS A 113 6.39 -8.27 -12.55
N LEU A 114 7.54 -8.02 -13.17
CA LEU A 114 8.50 -7.00 -12.75
C LEU A 114 8.84 -6.05 -13.91
N ILE A 115 8.82 -4.76 -13.61
CA ILE A 115 9.42 -3.71 -14.43
C ILE A 115 10.61 -3.14 -13.65
N SER A 116 11.78 -3.12 -14.28
CA SER A 116 12.99 -2.52 -13.70
C SER A 116 13.54 -1.45 -14.63
N GLN A 117 13.77 -0.25 -14.07
CA GLN A 117 14.33 0.86 -14.84
C GLN A 117 15.12 1.82 -13.96
N GLU A 118 16.15 2.41 -14.54
CA GLU A 118 16.84 3.55 -13.95
C GLU A 118 15.91 4.76 -13.97
N THR A 119 16.05 5.64 -12.96
CA THR A 119 15.27 6.87 -12.90
C THR A 119 16.17 8.07 -12.59
N THR A 120 15.64 9.26 -12.84
CA THR A 120 16.26 10.52 -12.44
C THR A 120 15.42 11.22 -11.38
N LYS A 121 16.07 12.05 -10.56
CA LYS A 121 15.37 12.80 -9.51
C LYS A 121 14.32 13.74 -10.12
N GLY A 122 13.09 13.62 -9.65
CA GLY A 122 11.94 14.39 -10.09
C GLY A 122 11.20 13.78 -11.29
N GLU A 123 11.70 12.69 -11.85
CA GLU A 123 11.04 11.98 -12.94
C GLU A 123 9.71 11.38 -12.49
N ILE A 124 8.70 11.48 -13.35
CA ILE A 124 7.37 10.92 -13.15
C ILE A 124 7.11 9.92 -14.27
N LEU A 125 6.72 8.71 -13.88
CA LEU A 125 6.54 7.57 -14.76
C LEU A 125 5.16 6.99 -14.52
N SER A 126 4.45 6.64 -15.59
CA SER A 126 3.12 6.05 -15.50
C SER A 126 3.12 4.68 -16.17
N PHE A 127 2.50 3.70 -15.52
CA PHE A 127 2.39 2.34 -16.01
C PHE A 127 0.93 1.89 -15.97
N ILE A 128 0.56 1.08 -16.95
CA ILE A 128 -0.72 0.39 -17.06
C ILE A 128 -0.49 -1.13 -17.02
N PRO A 129 -1.53 -1.96 -16.80
CA PRO A 129 -1.37 -3.41 -16.69
C PRO A 129 -0.62 -4.07 -17.85
N THR A 130 -0.75 -3.55 -19.06
CA THR A 130 -0.09 -4.10 -20.26
C THR A 130 1.42 -3.88 -20.29
N ASP A 131 1.96 -2.96 -19.49
CA ASP A 131 3.40 -2.74 -19.38
C ASP A 131 4.09 -3.87 -18.60
N PHE A 132 3.35 -4.54 -17.72
CA PHE A 132 3.81 -5.68 -16.95
C PHE A 132 3.78 -6.94 -17.82
N LYS A 133 4.93 -7.26 -18.42
CA LYS A 133 5.13 -8.44 -19.28
C LYS A 133 5.48 -9.68 -18.46
N ASP A 134 5.05 -10.84 -18.93
CA ASP A 134 5.39 -12.12 -18.30
C ASP A 134 6.89 -12.41 -18.46
N LEU A 135 7.53 -12.91 -17.40
CA LEU A 135 8.94 -13.33 -17.38
C LEU A 135 9.23 -14.60 -18.22
N LEU A 136 8.23 -15.10 -18.98
CA LEU A 136 8.37 -16.26 -19.85
C LEU A 136 8.59 -15.78 -21.29
N ASN A 137 9.87 -15.53 -21.63
CA ASN A 137 10.48 -15.70 -22.97
C ASN A 137 11.94 -15.18 -22.95
N LEU A 138 12.78 -15.80 -22.13
CA LEU A 138 14.25 -15.79 -22.28
C LEU A 138 14.76 -17.23 -22.26
#